data_AF-A0A515EKR9-F1
#
_entry.id   AF-A0A515EKR9-F1
#
_cell.length_a   1.000
_cell.length_b   1.000
_cell.length_c   1.000
_cell.angle_alpha   90.00
_cell.angle_beta   90.00
_cell.angle_gamma   90.00
#
_symmetry.space_group_name_H-M   'P 1'
#
loop_
_entity.id
_entity.type
_entity.pdbx_description
1 polymer ?
#
loop_
_entity_poly.entity_id
_entity_poly.type
_entity_poly.pdbx_seq_one_letter_code
_entity_poly.pdbx_strand_id
1 'polypeptide(L)'
;MATFAPAIAVALCLAACVLITDAATRLAVELKDGAASLRNSNQERLELVHQPLSFPEGVHGPYEVVFQQTVDCTQCGSLWVHDLDITNPDYKPGGGSTSYHRNFVVVPKELSIRKAKGQAVVIVLHKAGGAIEVEALR
;
A
#
# COMPACT_ATOMS: atom_id res chain seq x y z
N MET A 1 -6.51 -8.38 -34.91
CA MET A 1 -6.56 -8.67 -33.46
C MET A 1 -5.28 -8.12 -32.85
N ALA A 2 -5.36 -7.00 -32.11
CA ALA A 2 -4.20 -6.39 -31.48
C ALA A 2 -4.01 -7.03 -30.10
N THR A 3 -2.86 -7.68 -29.90
CA THR A 3 -2.42 -8.27 -28.64
C THR A 3 -1.97 -7.15 -27.70
N PHE A 4 -2.72 -6.92 -26.62
CA PHE A 4 -2.36 -6.00 -25.54
C PHE A 4 -1.30 -6.68 -24.65
N ALA A 5 -0.09 -6.13 -24.60
CA ALA A 5 0.92 -6.49 -23.62
C ALA A 5 0.86 -5.51 -22.43
N PRO A 6 0.73 -5.97 -21.17
CA PRO A 6 0.80 -5.07 -20.02
C PRO A 6 2.25 -4.64 -19.80
N ALA A 7 2.50 -3.33 -19.84
CA ALA A 7 3.79 -2.76 -19.49
C ALA A 7 3.97 -2.77 -17.97
N ILE A 8 4.85 -3.64 -17.47
CA ILE A 8 5.29 -3.66 -16.07
C ILE A 8 6.34 -2.56 -15.91
N ALA A 9 5.94 -1.41 -15.36
CA ALA A 9 6.87 -0.35 -14.99
C ALA A 9 7.39 -0.62 -13.57
N VAL A 10 8.65 -1.06 -13.45
CA VAL A 10 9.34 -1.18 -12.16
C VAL A 10 9.91 0.18 -11.80
N ALA A 11 9.20 0.94 -10.96
CA ALA A 11 9.66 2.21 -10.44
C ALA A 11 10.57 1.97 -9.21
N LEU A 12 11.88 2.05 -9.40
CA LEU A 12 12.88 2.06 -8.33
C LEU A 12 13.03 3.50 -7.79
N CYS A 13 12.21 3.86 -6.77
CA CYS A 13 12.32 5.15 -6.08
C CYS A 13 13.50 5.15 -5.07
N LEU A 14 14.41 6.11 -5.26
CA LEU A 14 15.63 6.34 -4.47
C LEU A 14 15.34 6.94 -3.07
N ALA A 15 15.35 6.08 -2.06
CA ALA A 15 16.20 6.09 -0.85
C ALA A 15 16.37 7.31 0.10
N ALA A 16 15.67 8.45 -0.01
CA ALA A 16 15.99 9.61 0.86
C ALA A 16 15.15 9.85 2.13
N CYS A 17 14.08 9.08 2.41
CA CYS A 17 13.24 9.31 3.63
C CYS A 17 12.85 8.02 4.38
N VAL A 18 13.53 6.91 4.11
CA VAL A 18 13.18 5.57 4.62
C VAL A 18 13.64 5.35 6.08
N LEU A 19 14.42 6.29 6.64
CA LEU A 19 15.23 6.05 7.84
C LEU A 19 14.47 6.15 9.19
N ILE A 20 13.23 6.67 9.26
CA ILE A 20 12.49 6.85 10.54
C ILE A 20 10.95 6.84 10.35
N THR A 21 10.40 6.01 9.46
CA THR A 21 8.93 5.95 9.27
C THR A 21 8.42 4.53 9.42
N ASP A 22 7.22 4.34 9.97
CA ASP A 22 6.60 3.04 10.14
C ASP A 22 6.21 2.41 8.78
N ALA A 23 5.90 1.11 8.78
CA ALA A 23 5.56 0.36 7.57
C ALA A 23 4.35 0.92 6.80
N ALA A 24 3.32 1.42 7.48
CA ALA A 24 2.14 1.98 6.82
C ALA A 24 2.43 3.34 6.19
N THR A 25 3.22 4.18 6.85
CA THR A 25 3.68 5.45 6.27
C THR A 25 4.49 5.24 5.00
N ARG A 26 5.37 4.22 4.96
CA ARG A 26 6.12 3.89 3.73
C ARG A 26 5.19 3.44 2.59
N LEU A 27 4.22 2.57 2.87
CA LEU A 27 3.22 2.18 1.87
C LEU A 27 2.39 3.40 1.41
N ALA A 28 2.04 4.33 2.30
CA ALA A 28 1.35 5.56 1.90
C ALA A 28 2.18 6.44 0.95
N VAL A 29 3.51 6.46 1.10
CA VAL A 29 4.41 7.15 0.17
C VAL A 29 4.47 6.43 -1.18
N GLU A 30 4.53 5.10 -1.20
CA GLU A 30 4.47 4.33 -2.45
C GLU A 30 3.14 4.59 -3.20
N LEU A 31 2.02 4.69 -2.47
CA LEU A 31 0.72 5.04 -3.03
C LEU A 31 0.69 6.46 -3.59
N LYS A 32 1.31 7.43 -2.92
CA LYS A 32 1.44 8.80 -3.42
C LYS A 32 2.13 8.80 -4.78
N ASP A 33 3.28 8.14 -4.87
CA ASP A 33 4.09 8.11 -6.08
C ASP A 33 3.39 7.34 -7.20
N GLY A 34 2.81 6.18 -6.88
CA GLY A 34 2.03 5.36 -7.80
C GLY A 34 0.77 6.06 -8.32
N ALA A 35 0.01 6.72 -7.45
CA ALA A 35 -1.17 7.48 -7.85
C ALA A 35 -0.81 8.69 -8.72
N ALA A 36 0.28 9.39 -8.41
CA ALA A 36 0.79 10.47 -9.25
C ALA A 36 1.22 9.95 -10.63
N SER A 37 1.94 8.83 -10.67
CA SER A 37 2.35 8.16 -11.91
C SER A 37 1.15 7.75 -12.76
N LEU A 38 0.18 7.03 -12.17
CA LEU A 38 -1.04 6.61 -12.86
C LEU A 38 -1.83 7.81 -13.39
N ARG A 39 -2.03 8.86 -12.57
CA ARG A 39 -2.75 10.08 -12.95
C ARG A 39 -2.14 10.75 -14.18
N ASN A 40 -0.82 10.77 -14.28
CA ASN A 40 -0.08 11.39 -15.38
C ASN A 40 0.12 10.48 -16.59
N SER A 41 -0.40 9.25 -16.57
CA SER A 41 -0.26 8.27 -17.65
C SER A 41 -1.54 8.17 -18.51
N ASN A 42 -1.46 7.45 -19.64
CA ASN A 42 -2.64 7.03 -20.41
C ASN A 42 -3.21 5.67 -19.95
N GLN A 43 -2.72 5.11 -18.85
CA GLN A 43 -3.22 3.84 -18.31
C GLN A 43 -4.46 4.07 -17.45
N GLU A 44 -5.36 3.09 -17.44
CA GLU A 44 -6.52 3.05 -16.53
C GLU A 44 -6.21 2.36 -15.20
N ARG A 45 -5.21 1.48 -15.19
CA ARG A 45 -4.78 0.71 -14.01
C ARG A 45 -3.27 0.71 -13.85
N LEU A 46 -2.82 0.62 -12.60
CA LEU A 46 -1.42 0.39 -12.21
C LEU A 46 -1.35 -0.66 -11.11
N GLU A 47 -0.41 -1.59 -11.22
CA GLU A 47 -0.11 -2.57 -10.16
C GLU A 47 1.17 -2.14 -9.43
N LEU A 48 1.05 -1.88 -8.13
CA LEU A 48 2.16 -1.57 -7.24
C LEU A 48 2.54 -2.81 -6.45
N VAL A 49 3.82 -3.17 -6.48
CA VAL A 49 4.35 -4.28 -5.68
C VAL A 49 4.96 -3.70 -4.41
N HIS A 50 4.36 -4.00 -3.27
CA HIS A 50 4.85 -3.57 -1.96
C HIS A 50 5.39 -4.76 -1.17
N GLN A 51 6.58 -4.57 -0.61
CA GLN A 51 7.16 -5.50 0.36
C GLN A 51 7.60 -4.69 1.58
N PRO A 52 6.97 -4.89 2.76
CA PRO A 52 7.36 -4.19 3.95
C PRO A 52 8.83 -4.46 4.30
N LEU A 53 9.57 -3.41 4.63
CA LEU A 53 10.87 -3.56 5.28
C LEU A 53 10.69 -4.15 6.68
N SER A 54 11.68 -4.90 7.16
CA SER A 54 11.71 -5.35 8.54
C SER A 54 12.16 -4.27 9.51
N PHE A 55 12.93 -3.27 9.07
CA PHE A 55 13.48 -2.23 9.94
C PHE A 55 13.67 -0.91 9.17
N PRO A 56 13.52 0.26 9.82
CA PRO A 56 13.01 0.50 11.18
C PRO A 56 11.47 0.41 11.26
N GLU A 57 10.94 0.08 12.44
CA GLU A 57 9.48 0.01 12.71
C GLU A 57 8.71 -0.74 11.60
N GLY A 58 9.29 -1.86 11.19
CA GLY A 58 8.85 -2.66 10.05
C GLY A 58 8.09 -3.90 10.46
N VAL A 59 8.02 -4.87 9.55
CA VAL A 59 7.37 -6.16 9.79
C VAL A 59 8.39 -7.29 9.69
N HIS A 60 8.45 -8.13 10.72
CA HIS A 60 9.46 -9.18 10.87
C HIS A 60 8.93 -10.58 10.51
N GLY A 61 7.62 -10.79 10.63
CA GLY A 61 6.95 -12.06 10.39
C GLY A 61 5.91 -12.01 9.25
N PRO A 62 4.93 -12.93 9.28
CA PRO A 62 3.70 -12.78 8.50
C PRO A 62 3.02 -11.45 8.83
N TYR A 63 2.31 -10.89 7.87
CA TYR A 63 1.77 -9.54 8.01
C TYR A 63 0.39 -9.38 7.40
N GLU A 64 -0.32 -8.34 7.82
CA GLU A 64 -1.61 -7.94 7.27
C GLU A 64 -1.54 -6.50 6.78
N VAL A 65 -2.11 -6.24 5.61
CA VAL A 65 -2.33 -4.88 5.09
C VAL A 65 -3.82 -4.62 5.06
N VAL A 66 -4.25 -3.55 5.70
CA VAL A 66 -5.67 -3.15 5.75
C VAL A 66 -5.81 -1.73 5.21
N PHE A 67 -6.67 -1.56 4.22
CA PHE A 67 -7.16 -0.27 3.76
C PHE A 67 -8.60 -0.11 4.25
N GLN A 68 -8.84 0.76 5.22
CA GLN A 68 -10.20 1.10 5.61
C GLN A 68 -10.87 1.95 4.53
N GLN A 69 -12.18 1.81 4.39
CA GLN A 69 -12.98 2.63 3.49
C GLN A 69 -12.79 4.14 3.76
N THR A 70 -12.69 4.94 2.70
CA THR A 70 -12.55 6.42 2.79
C THR A 70 -13.79 7.18 2.36
N VAL A 71 -14.74 6.51 1.71
CA VAL A 71 -16.00 7.11 1.20
C VAL A 71 -17.09 6.97 2.26
N ASP A 72 -17.91 8.01 2.44
CA ASP A 72 -19.06 8.03 3.36
C ASP A 72 -18.75 7.67 4.82
N CYS A 73 -17.52 7.95 5.30
CA CYS A 73 -17.16 7.74 6.69
C CYS A 73 -16.32 8.87 7.28
N THR A 74 -16.78 9.41 8.41
CA THR A 74 -16.18 10.55 9.11
C THR A 74 -14.98 10.16 9.99
N GLN A 75 -14.85 8.89 10.38
CA GLN A 75 -13.78 8.37 11.25
C GLN A 75 -13.05 7.13 10.67
N CYS A 76 -13.13 6.90 9.37
CA CYS A 76 -12.45 5.80 8.68
C CYS A 76 -11.28 6.29 7.82
N GLY A 77 -10.68 5.38 7.05
CA GLY A 77 -9.60 5.70 6.12
C GLY A 77 -8.22 5.61 6.75
N SER A 78 -8.03 4.69 7.70
CA SER A 78 -6.69 4.27 8.10
C SER A 78 -6.14 3.23 7.13
N LEU A 79 -4.85 3.33 6.84
CA LEU A 79 -4.04 2.30 6.22
C LEU A 79 -3.21 1.65 7.31
N TRP A 80 -3.35 0.35 7.50
CA TRP A 80 -2.60 -0.43 8.46
C TRP A 80 -1.66 -1.39 7.75
N VAL A 81 -0.46 -1.54 8.31
CA VAL A 81 0.46 -2.65 8.00
C VAL A 81 0.85 -3.24 9.34
N HIS A 82 0.40 -4.46 9.64
CA HIS A 82 0.55 -5.09 10.94
C HIS A 82 1.46 -6.30 10.87
N ASP A 83 2.42 -6.38 11.78
CA ASP A 83 3.13 -7.62 12.08
C ASP A 83 2.19 -8.57 12.84
N LEU A 84 2.02 -9.79 12.31
CA LEU A 84 1.20 -10.83 12.93
C LEU A 84 2.04 -11.77 13.79
N ASP A 85 3.36 -11.62 13.82
CA ASP A 85 4.23 -12.40 14.70
C ASP A 85 4.18 -11.86 16.13
N ILE A 86 3.26 -12.43 16.90
CA ILE A 86 3.05 -12.14 18.33
C ILE A 86 3.87 -13.07 19.25
N THR A 87 4.77 -13.89 18.70
CA THR A 87 5.43 -14.97 19.47
C THR A 87 6.64 -14.51 20.27
N ASN A 88 7.14 -13.30 20.03
CA ASN A 88 8.27 -12.74 20.75
C ASN A 88 7.80 -11.76 21.83
N PRO A 89 7.88 -12.11 23.13
CA PRO A 89 7.40 -11.24 24.23
C PRO A 89 8.24 -9.97 24.42
N ASP A 90 9.46 -9.92 23.88
CA ASP A 90 10.31 -8.72 23.88
C ASP A 90 10.07 -7.82 22.66
N TYR A 91 9.23 -8.27 21.71
CA TYR A 91 8.94 -7.58 20.47
C TYR A 91 7.64 -6.81 20.60
N LYS A 92 7.70 -5.48 20.46
CA LYS A 92 6.49 -4.69 20.24
C LYS A 92 5.96 -5.05 18.85
N PRO A 93 4.67 -5.43 18.70
CA PRO A 93 4.12 -5.75 17.38
C PRO A 93 4.47 -4.61 16.41
N GLY A 94 5.25 -4.96 15.40
CA GLY A 94 5.78 -4.04 14.41
C GLY A 94 4.73 -3.61 13.40
N GLY A 95 5.12 -2.67 12.55
CA GLY A 95 4.23 -2.03 11.60
C GLY A 95 3.63 -0.73 12.12
N GLY A 96 2.52 -0.30 11.55
CA GLY A 96 1.95 1.00 11.86
C GLY A 96 0.61 1.27 11.19
N SER A 97 0.12 2.48 11.43
CA SER A 97 -1.13 2.99 10.89
C SER A 97 -0.94 4.43 10.45
N THR A 98 -1.51 4.78 9.30
CA THR A 98 -1.53 6.16 8.82
C THR A 98 -2.82 6.46 8.06
N SER A 99 -3.30 7.69 8.15
CA SER A 99 -4.36 8.20 7.28
C SER A 99 -3.82 8.97 6.06
N TYR A 100 -2.49 9.06 5.92
CA TYR A 100 -1.83 9.90 4.91
C TYR A 100 -2.20 9.53 3.47
N HIS A 101 -2.49 8.25 3.20
CA HIS A 101 -2.88 7.76 1.87
C HIS A 101 -4.13 8.46 1.29
N ARG A 102 -5.02 8.96 2.16
CA ARG A 102 -6.27 9.66 1.80
C ARG A 102 -6.06 10.90 0.94
N ASN A 103 -4.85 11.45 0.94
CA ASN A 103 -4.51 12.60 0.10
C ASN A 103 -4.31 12.23 -1.38
N PHE A 104 -4.16 10.93 -1.70
CA PHE A 104 -3.71 10.48 -3.01
C PHE A 104 -4.63 9.45 -3.65
N VAL A 105 -5.22 8.59 -2.83
CA VAL A 105 -6.10 7.50 -3.27
C VAL A 105 -7.40 7.46 -2.46
N VAL A 106 -8.44 6.96 -3.10
CA VAL A 106 -9.75 6.63 -2.50
C VAL A 106 -9.83 5.13 -2.30
N VAL A 107 -10.45 4.71 -1.20
CA VAL A 107 -10.73 3.31 -0.90
C VAL A 107 -12.26 3.16 -0.81
N PRO A 108 -12.93 2.68 -1.86
CA PRO A 108 -14.40 2.63 -1.89
C PRO A 108 -15.02 1.67 -0.86
N LYS A 109 -14.28 0.63 -0.48
CA LYS A 109 -14.68 -0.37 0.52
C LYS A 109 -13.44 -0.89 1.23
N GLU A 110 -13.59 -1.38 2.45
CA GLU A 110 -12.47 -1.97 3.17
C GLU A 110 -11.84 -3.13 2.40
N LEU A 111 -10.51 -3.15 2.36
CA LEU A 111 -9.71 -4.22 1.76
C LEU A 111 -8.67 -4.69 2.79
N SER A 112 -8.53 -6.00 2.95
CA SER A 112 -7.49 -6.59 3.78
C SER A 112 -6.86 -7.79 3.08
N ILE A 113 -5.56 -7.97 3.27
CA ILE A 113 -4.86 -9.18 2.84
C ILE A 113 -3.76 -9.56 3.84
N ARG A 114 -3.62 -10.86 4.07
CA ARG A 114 -2.53 -11.44 4.85
C ARG A 114 -1.48 -12.04 3.93
N LYS A 115 -0.22 -11.90 4.31
CA LYS A 115 0.94 -12.39 3.57
C LYS A 115 1.90 -13.10 4.50
N ALA A 116 2.56 -14.14 4.00
CA ALA A 116 3.66 -14.76 4.72
C ALA A 116 4.87 -13.82 4.76
N LYS A 117 5.80 -14.07 5.69
CA LYS A 117 7.06 -13.35 5.78
C LYS A 117 7.78 -13.32 4.42
N GLY A 118 8.16 -12.13 3.97
CA GLY A 118 8.91 -11.93 2.73
C GLY A 118 8.10 -12.08 1.44
N GLN A 119 6.80 -12.38 1.51
CA GLN A 119 5.93 -12.27 0.34
C GLN A 119 5.59 -10.80 0.10
N ALA A 120 5.49 -10.40 -1.17
CA ALA A 120 4.99 -9.09 -1.54
C ALA A 120 3.45 -9.10 -1.63
N VAL A 121 2.86 -7.91 -1.45
CA VAL A 121 1.46 -7.63 -1.81
C VAL A 121 1.43 -6.82 -3.10
N VAL A 122 0.49 -7.13 -3.97
CA VAL A 122 0.19 -6.30 -5.14
C VAL A 122 -1.03 -5.45 -4.83
N ILE A 123 -0.86 -4.13 -4.90
CA ILE A 123 -1.94 -3.15 -4.78
C ILE A 123 -2.34 -2.70 -6.18
N VAL A 124 -3.62 -2.84 -6.50
CA VAL A 124 -4.16 -2.44 -7.80
C VAL A 124 -4.79 -1.07 -7.67
N LEU A 125 -4.25 -0.11 -8.40
CA LEU A 125 -4.80 1.24 -8.53
C LEU A 125 -5.59 1.36 -9.82
N HIS A 126 -6.70 2.09 -9.77
CA HIS A 126 -7.61 2.31 -10.89
C HIS A 126 -8.03 3.78 -11.00
N LYS A 127 -8.15 4.32 -12.21
CA LYS A 127 -8.74 5.64 -12.45
C LYS A 127 -10.27 5.55 -12.43
N ALA A 128 -10.92 6.28 -11.54
CA ALA A 128 -12.37 6.31 -11.46
C ALA A 128 -12.85 7.74 -11.24
N GLY A 129 -13.61 8.30 -12.18
CA GLY A 129 -14.27 9.60 -12.00
C GLY A 129 -13.34 10.77 -11.63
N GLY A 130 -12.07 10.74 -12.08
CA GLY A 130 -11.06 11.75 -11.75
C GLY A 130 -10.28 11.48 -10.44
N ALA A 131 -10.65 10.46 -9.68
CA ALA A 131 -9.91 9.95 -8.54
C ALA A 131 -9.04 8.74 -8.93
N ILE A 132 -8.07 8.41 -8.07
CA ILE A 132 -7.37 7.13 -8.09
C ILE A 132 -7.93 6.28 -6.96
N GLU A 133 -8.43 5.10 -7.29
CA GLU A 133 -9.00 4.16 -6.32
C GLU A 133 -8.06 2.99 -6.07
N VAL A 134 -8.03 2.51 -4.83
CA VAL A 134 -7.50 1.19 -4.51
C VAL A 134 -8.59 0.15 -4.83
N GLU A 135 -8.41 -0.56 -5.94
CA GLU A 135 -9.39 -1.51 -6.46
C GLU A 135 -9.29 -2.87 -5.75
N ALA A 136 -8.07 -3.37 -5.56
CA ALA A 136 -7.82 -4.71 -5.02
C ALA A 136 -6.44 -4.87 -4.38
N LEU A 137 -6.33 -5.88 -3.51
CA LEU A 137 -5.09 -6.40 -2.97
C LEU A 137 -4.93 -7.86 -3.43
N ARG A 138 -3.71 -8.25 -3.83
CA ARG A 138 -3.41 -9.62 -4.30
C ARG A 138 -2.11 -10.17 -3.74
#